data_AF-A0A3D0USK6-F1
#
_entry.id   AF-A0A3D0USK6-F1
#
_cell.length_a   1.000
_cell.length_b   1.000
_cell.length_c   1.000
_cell.angle_alpha   90.00
_cell.angle_beta   90.00
_cell.angle_gamma   90.00
#
_symmetry.space_group_name_H-M   'P 1'
#
loop_
_entity.id
_entity.type
_entity.pdbx_description
1 polymer ?
#
loop_
_entity_poly.entity_id
_entity_poly.type
_entity_poly.pdbx_seq_one_letter_code
_entity_poly.pdbx_strand_id
1 'polypeptide(L)'
;MMMETYLLLIFLLANSINILSILMFIARVKWPKNADLFGYLAILMGLPALALAVIGAIQGFGISFGLAPLLYAAFTLFALIVDVILKIEFRNPRRLVILLPFLLFYFVPLMMMWGMMWLLGLGFWIITGVTYFATVVASFYALNKGVG
;
A
#
# COMPACT_ATOMS: atom_id res chain seq x y z
N MET A 1 -0.59 14.99 -19.42
CA MET A 1 0.27 15.22 -18.24
C MET A 1 1.65 14.70 -18.57
N MET A 2 2.74 15.34 -18.12
CA MET A 2 4.09 14.82 -18.37
C MET A 2 4.36 13.55 -17.55
N MET A 3 5.15 12.61 -18.10
CA MET A 3 5.53 11.36 -17.41
C MET A 3 6.21 11.62 -16.06
N GLU A 4 7.06 12.63 -15.98
CA GLU A 4 7.72 13.02 -14.74
C GLU A 4 6.72 13.43 -13.65
N THR A 5 5.73 14.27 -14.00
CA THR A 5 4.65 14.66 -13.08
C THR A 5 3.85 13.45 -12.60
N TYR A 6 3.57 12.50 -13.50
CA TYR A 6 2.90 11.24 -13.14
C TYR A 6 3.69 10.45 -12.10
N LEU A 7 5.00 10.29 -12.34
CA LEU A 7 5.90 9.57 -11.44
C LEU A 7 6.02 10.25 -10.08
N LEU A 8 6.03 11.58 -10.03
CA LEU A 8 6.01 12.33 -8.77
C LEU A 8 4.72 12.09 -7.97
N LEU A 9 3.57 11.97 -8.65
CA LEU A 9 2.32 11.60 -7.97
C LEU A 9 2.34 10.16 -7.45
N ILE A 10 2.90 9.22 -8.22
CA ILE A 10 3.13 7.83 -7.75
C ILE A 10 4.09 7.81 -6.55
N PHE A 11 5.14 8.62 -6.57
CA PHE A 11 6.09 8.77 -5.47
C PHE A 11 5.37 9.22 -4.18
N LEU A 12 4.56 10.28 -4.26
CA LEU A 12 3.80 10.79 -3.13
C LEU A 12 2.79 9.76 -2.63
N LEU A 13 2.09 9.09 -3.54
CA LEU A 13 1.15 8.02 -3.22
C LEU A 13 1.83 6.87 -2.46
N ALA A 14 2.90 6.31 -3.02
CA ALA A 14 3.58 5.15 -2.45
C ALA A 14 4.16 5.45 -1.06
N ASN A 15 4.81 6.61 -0.89
CA ASN A 15 5.37 7.00 0.41
C ASN A 15 4.28 7.32 1.45
N SER A 16 3.17 7.94 1.04
CA SER A 16 2.04 8.18 1.94
C SER A 16 1.44 6.85 2.43
N ILE A 17 1.25 5.88 1.53
CA ILE A 17 0.78 4.54 1.90
C ILE A 17 1.76 3.87 2.87
N ASN A 18 3.07 3.88 2.58
CA ASN A 18 4.08 3.29 3.44
C ASN A 18 4.07 3.93 4.83
N ILE A 19 4.06 5.27 4.91
CA ILE A 19 4.05 6.00 6.19
C ILE A 19 2.80 5.66 7.00
N LEU A 20 1.61 5.73 6.38
CA LEU A 20 0.35 5.37 7.05
C LEU A 20 0.39 3.93 7.55
N SER A 21 0.98 3.02 6.79
CA SER A 21 1.04 1.60 7.15
C SER A 21 2.05 1.32 8.27
N ILE A 22 3.21 1.98 8.26
CA ILE A 22 4.17 1.96 9.37
C ILE A 22 3.46 2.43 10.65
N LEU A 23 2.77 3.57 10.58
CA LEU A 23 2.03 4.12 11.71
C LEU A 23 0.92 3.16 12.18
N MET A 24 0.17 2.57 11.25
CA MET A 24 -0.85 1.56 11.55
C MET A 24 -0.25 0.37 12.30
N PHE A 25 0.80 -0.26 11.77
CA PHE A 25 1.41 -1.44 12.38
C PHE A 25 2.03 -1.14 13.75
N ILE A 26 2.68 0.01 13.91
CA ILE A 26 3.20 0.45 15.22
C ILE A 26 2.05 0.72 16.18
N ALA A 27 0.98 1.40 15.73
CA ALA A 27 -0.19 1.72 16.53
C ALA A 27 -0.93 0.46 16.99
N ARG A 28 -1.03 -0.60 16.18
CA ARG A 28 -1.63 -1.88 16.62
C ARG A 28 -0.98 -2.43 17.89
N VAL A 29 0.32 -2.18 18.07
CA VAL A 29 1.05 -2.63 19.27
C VAL A 29 1.02 -1.59 20.39
N LYS A 30 1.28 -0.31 20.08
CA LYS A 30 1.49 0.73 21.09
C LYS A 30 0.24 1.53 21.44
N TRP A 31 -0.62 1.79 20.45
CA TRP A 31 -1.80 2.64 20.55
C TRP A 31 -3.00 2.05 19.78
N PRO A 32 -3.57 0.91 20.22
CA PRO A 32 -4.54 0.16 19.42
C PRO A 32 -5.76 0.97 18.99
N LYS A 33 -6.19 1.94 19.82
CA LYS A 33 -7.30 2.85 19.53
C LYS A 33 -7.09 3.69 18.26
N ASN A 34 -5.83 3.92 17.86
CA ASN A 34 -5.48 4.74 16.69
C ASN A 34 -5.15 3.89 15.45
N ALA A 35 -5.01 2.58 15.59
CA ALA A 35 -4.61 1.70 14.49
C ALA A 35 -5.63 1.75 13.33
N ASP A 36 -6.92 1.74 13.67
CA ASP A 36 -8.00 1.76 12.68
C ASP A 36 -7.99 3.04 11.85
N LEU A 37 -7.68 4.19 12.46
CA LEU A 37 -7.59 5.46 11.75
C LEU A 37 -6.54 5.38 10.62
N PHE A 38 -5.34 4.92 10.93
CA PHE A 38 -4.28 4.79 9.92
C PHE A 38 -4.61 3.74 8.87
N GLY A 39 -5.26 2.65 9.25
CA GLY A 39 -5.76 1.63 8.32
C GLY A 39 -6.81 2.19 7.35
N TYR A 40 -7.79 2.95 7.85
CA TYR A 40 -8.81 3.59 7.00
C TYR A 40 -8.21 4.66 6.08
N LEU A 41 -7.24 5.44 6.56
CA LEU A 41 -6.52 6.39 5.71
C LEU A 41 -5.73 5.66 4.61
N ALA A 42 -5.08 4.54 4.91
CA ALA A 42 -4.40 3.72 3.90
C ALA A 42 -5.37 3.12 2.87
N ILE A 43 -6.56 2.67 3.30
CA ILE A 43 -7.64 2.24 2.39
C ILE A 43 -8.11 3.40 1.52
N LEU A 44 -8.27 4.61 2.09
CA LEU A 44 -8.69 5.80 1.34
C LEU A 44 -7.72 6.18 0.22
N MET A 45 -6.42 5.89 0.37
CA MET A 45 -5.42 6.06 -0.70
C MET A 45 -5.70 5.19 -1.93
N GLY A 46 -6.64 4.24 -1.86
CA GLY A 46 -7.16 3.52 -3.02
C GLY A 46 -7.79 4.42 -4.08
N LEU A 47 -8.42 5.53 -3.67
CA LEU A 47 -9.02 6.50 -4.60
C LEU A 47 -7.97 7.21 -5.47
N PRO A 48 -6.92 7.85 -4.90
CA PRO A 48 -5.86 8.44 -5.72
C PRO A 48 -5.09 7.37 -6.50
N ALA A 49 -4.93 6.16 -5.99
CA ALA A 49 -4.35 5.06 -6.75
C ALA A 49 -5.18 4.72 -8.00
N LEU A 50 -6.50 4.56 -7.87
CA LEU A 50 -7.37 4.31 -9.01
C LEU A 50 -7.32 5.47 -10.02
N ALA A 51 -7.32 6.71 -9.55
CA ALA A 51 -7.18 7.88 -10.42
C ALA A 51 -5.87 7.84 -11.22
N LEU A 52 -4.74 7.54 -10.57
CA LEU A 52 -3.45 7.41 -11.25
C LEU A 52 -3.39 6.20 -12.20
N ALA A 53 -4.07 5.10 -11.89
CA ALA A 53 -4.19 3.99 -12.83
C ALA A 53 -4.92 4.40 -14.11
N VAL A 54 -6.06 5.08 -13.98
CA VAL A 54 -6.85 5.59 -15.11
C VAL A 54 -6.06 6.62 -15.91
N ILE A 55 -5.40 7.56 -15.24
CA ILE A 55 -4.57 8.57 -15.92
C ILE A 55 -3.43 7.89 -16.69
N GLY A 56 -2.73 6.93 -16.09
CA GLY A 56 -1.66 6.19 -16.76
C GLY A 56 -2.14 5.45 -18.01
N ALA A 57 -3.34 4.87 -17.96
CA ALA A 57 -3.98 4.22 -19.11
C ALA A 57 -4.35 5.21 -20.21
N ILE A 58 -5.00 6.33 -19.88
CA ILE A 58 -5.39 7.37 -20.85
C ILE A 58 -4.17 8.00 -21.53
N GLN A 59 -3.08 8.21 -20.79
CA GLN A 59 -1.85 8.80 -21.33
C GLN A 59 -0.99 7.81 -22.11
N GLY A 60 -1.31 6.51 -22.11
CA GLY A 60 -0.58 5.50 -22.87
C GLY A 60 0.84 5.21 -22.37
N PHE A 61 1.11 5.41 -21.07
CA PHE A 61 2.44 5.23 -20.47
C PHE A 61 2.92 3.77 -20.43
N GLY A 62 2.07 2.82 -20.82
CA GLY A 62 2.36 1.39 -20.78
C GLY A 62 1.72 0.71 -19.57
N ILE A 63 1.53 -0.61 -19.69
CA ILE A 63 0.75 -1.41 -18.74
C ILE A 63 1.32 -1.32 -17.33
N SER A 64 2.65 -1.37 -17.19
CA SER A 64 3.32 -1.37 -15.88
C SER A 64 2.95 -0.15 -15.04
N PHE A 65 2.86 1.04 -15.65
CA PHE A 65 2.57 2.30 -14.96
C PHE A 65 1.12 2.35 -14.44
N GLY A 66 0.17 1.81 -15.20
CA GLY A 66 -1.22 1.69 -14.73
C GLY A 66 -1.45 0.52 -13.75
N LEU A 67 -0.71 -0.59 -13.91
CA LEU A 67 -0.95 -1.83 -13.20
C LEU A 67 -0.65 -1.72 -11.70
N ALA A 68 0.47 -1.11 -11.32
CA ALA A 68 0.84 -1.00 -9.90
C ALA A 68 -0.21 -0.22 -9.06
N PRO A 69 -0.62 1.01 -9.43
CA PRO A 69 -1.66 1.70 -8.69
C PRO A 69 -3.05 1.03 -8.82
N LEU A 70 -3.33 0.34 -9.93
CA LEU A 70 -4.58 -0.44 -10.08
C LEU A 70 -4.63 -1.62 -9.11
N LEU A 71 -3.53 -2.36 -8.96
CA LEU A 71 -3.43 -3.47 -8.00
C LEU A 71 -3.58 -2.97 -6.56
N TYR A 72 -3.02 -1.81 -6.22
CA TYR A 72 -3.26 -1.20 -4.92
C TYR A 72 -4.72 -0.78 -4.72
N ALA A 73 -5.36 -0.19 -5.75
CA ALA A 73 -6.79 0.12 -5.67
C ALA A 73 -7.63 -1.15 -5.46
N ALA A 74 -7.32 -2.24 -6.17
CA ALA A 74 -7.97 -3.53 -5.98
C ALA A 74 -7.75 -4.08 -4.55
N PHE A 75 -6.54 -3.94 -4.00
CA PHE A 75 -6.26 -4.25 -2.60
C PHE A 75 -7.18 -3.47 -1.66
N THR A 76 -7.29 -2.15 -1.83
CA THR A 76 -8.11 -1.32 -0.91
C THR A 76 -9.59 -1.67 -0.99
N LEU A 77 -10.10 -2.05 -2.16
CA LEU A 77 -11.46 -2.56 -2.30
C LEU A 77 -11.63 -3.90 -1.57
N PHE A 78 -10.68 -4.81 -1.74
CA PHE A 78 -10.66 -6.09 -1.04
C PHE A 78 -10.61 -5.90 0.49
N ALA A 79 -9.72 -5.03 0.97
CA ALA A 79 -9.59 -4.69 2.39
C ALA A 79 -10.87 -4.03 2.93
N LEU A 80 -11.48 -3.11 2.19
CA LEU A 80 -12.75 -2.50 2.57
C LEU A 80 -13.85 -3.56 2.74
N ILE A 81 -13.98 -4.48 1.79
CA ILE A 81 -14.98 -5.55 1.85
C ILE A 81 -14.71 -6.48 3.03
N VAL A 82 -13.48 -6.98 3.16
CA VAL A 82 -13.14 -8.02 4.15
C VAL A 82 -13.07 -7.45 5.57
N ASP A 83 -12.33 -6.36 5.79
CA ASP A 83 -12.06 -5.82 7.13
C ASP A 83 -13.16 -4.89 7.63
N VAL A 84 -13.77 -4.07 6.76
CA VAL A 84 -14.69 -3.01 7.21
C VAL A 84 -16.15 -3.44 7.10
N ILE A 85 -16.54 -3.96 5.92
CA ILE A 85 -17.94 -4.31 5.65
C ILE A 85 -18.28 -5.65 6.30
N LEU A 86 -17.50 -6.70 5.99
CA LEU A 86 -17.76 -8.06 6.48
C LEU A 86 -17.12 -8.36 7.82
N LYS A 87 -16.12 -7.58 8.25
CA LYS A 87 -15.39 -7.74 9.52
C LYS A 87 -14.89 -9.18 9.72
N ILE A 88 -14.39 -9.80 8.66
CA ILE A 88 -13.91 -11.18 8.71
C ILE A 88 -12.58 -11.20 9.46
N GLU A 89 -12.56 -11.84 10.63
CA GLU A 89 -11.32 -12.08 11.35
C GLU A 89 -10.50 -13.18 10.66
N PHE A 90 -9.38 -12.80 10.03
CA PHE A 90 -8.48 -13.72 9.34
C PHE A 90 -7.06 -13.74 9.91
N ARG A 91 -6.78 -12.91 10.93
CA ARG A 91 -5.45 -12.80 11.56
C ARG A 91 -5.34 -13.72 12.76
N ASN A 92 -6.43 -13.90 13.53
CA ASN A 92 -6.47 -14.81 14.66
C ASN A 92 -7.81 -15.61 14.77
N PRO A 93 -7.85 -16.91 14.46
CA PRO A 93 -6.76 -17.75 13.94
C PRO A 93 -6.39 -17.40 12.49
N ARG A 94 -5.14 -17.67 12.08
CA ARG A 94 -4.64 -17.32 10.74
C ARG A 94 -5.38 -18.08 9.64
N ARG A 95 -6.18 -17.37 8.84
CA ARG A 95 -6.86 -17.93 7.65
C ARG A 95 -6.05 -17.61 6.41
N LEU A 96 -5.11 -18.49 6.06
CA LEU A 96 -4.15 -18.28 4.96
C LEU A 96 -4.81 -17.99 3.60
N VAL A 97 -6.00 -18.56 3.35
CA VAL A 97 -6.78 -18.33 2.12
C VAL A 97 -7.13 -16.85 1.93
N ILE A 98 -7.27 -16.07 3.00
CA ILE A 98 -7.53 -14.63 2.95
C ILE A 98 -6.25 -13.85 3.17
N LEU A 99 -5.45 -14.26 4.17
CA LEU A 99 -4.24 -13.55 4.56
C LEU A 99 -3.20 -13.49 3.43
N LEU A 100 -2.99 -14.58 2.68
CA LEU A 100 -1.99 -14.60 1.62
C LEU A 100 -2.36 -13.67 0.46
N PRO A 101 -3.57 -13.73 -0.13
CA PRO A 101 -4.01 -12.71 -1.08
C PRO A 101 -3.92 -11.29 -0.51
N PHE A 102 -4.34 -11.08 0.73
CA PHE A 102 -4.29 -9.76 1.38
C PHE A 102 -2.87 -9.17 1.37
N LEU A 103 -1.87 -9.96 1.75
CA LEU A 103 -0.47 -9.54 1.78
C LEU A 103 0.10 -9.35 0.36
N LEU A 104 -0.22 -10.24 -0.58
CA LEU A 104 0.25 -10.12 -1.96
C LEU A 104 -0.31 -8.87 -2.63
N PHE A 105 -1.62 -8.65 -2.53
CA PHE A 105 -2.28 -7.47 -3.08
C PHE A 105 -1.79 -6.18 -2.42
N TYR A 106 -1.31 -6.23 -1.18
CA TYR A 106 -0.73 -5.07 -0.51
C TYR A 106 0.73 -4.80 -0.92
N PHE A 107 1.63 -5.79 -0.77
CA PHE A 107 3.08 -5.56 -0.92
C PHE A 107 3.57 -5.54 -2.36
N VAL A 108 2.96 -6.31 -3.27
CA VAL A 108 3.37 -6.37 -4.68
C VAL A 108 3.23 -5.01 -5.37
N PRO A 109 2.09 -4.30 -5.32
CA PRO A 109 1.99 -2.99 -5.96
C PRO A 109 2.93 -1.94 -5.35
N LEU A 110 3.17 -1.98 -4.04
CA LEU A 110 4.14 -1.09 -3.39
C LEU A 110 5.57 -1.33 -3.88
N MET A 111 5.95 -2.60 -4.05
CA MET A 111 7.24 -2.97 -4.63
C MET A 111 7.36 -2.52 -6.09
N MET A 112 6.28 -2.66 -6.89
CA MET A 112 6.26 -2.17 -8.27
C MET A 112 6.41 -0.64 -8.33
N MET A 113 5.67 0.09 -7.50
CA MET A 113 5.79 1.55 -7.41
C MET A 113 7.17 1.99 -6.95
N TRP A 114 7.80 1.27 -6.01
CA TRP A 114 9.20 1.48 -5.65
C TRP A 114 10.14 1.30 -6.85
N GLY A 115 9.99 0.21 -7.62
CA GLY A 115 10.78 -0.04 -8.82
C GLY A 115 10.71 1.11 -9.84
N MET A 116 9.52 1.70 -10.03
CA MET A 116 9.33 2.84 -10.94
C MET A 116 10.14 4.07 -10.54
N MET A 117 10.45 4.27 -9.26
CA MET A 117 11.17 5.45 -8.78
C MET A 117 12.60 5.52 -9.31
N TRP A 118 13.15 4.42 -9.83
CA TRP A 118 14.42 4.42 -10.54
C TRP A 118 14.43 5.41 -11.71
N LEU A 119 13.28 5.59 -12.38
CA LEU A 119 13.12 6.49 -13.52
C LEU A 119 13.18 7.98 -13.13
N LEU A 120 12.91 8.33 -11.87
CA LEU A 120 13.08 9.69 -11.33
C LEU A 120 14.49 9.93 -10.76
N GLY A 121 15.27 8.86 -10.56
CA GLY A 121 16.63 8.91 -10.04
C GLY A 121 16.82 8.22 -8.70
N LEU A 122 18.10 8.01 -8.34
CA LEU A 122 18.51 7.20 -7.20
C LEU A 122 17.92 7.69 -5.87
N GLY A 123 17.79 9.01 -5.67
CA GLY A 123 17.23 9.58 -4.44
C GLY A 123 15.79 9.14 -4.17
N PHE A 124 14.91 9.26 -5.17
CA PHE A 124 13.51 8.82 -5.08
C PHE A 124 13.41 7.32 -4.84
N TRP A 125 14.27 6.54 -5.52
CA TRP A 125 14.33 5.09 -5.35
C TRP A 125 14.76 4.67 -3.94
N ILE A 126 15.78 5.32 -3.36
CA ILE A 126 16.22 5.04 -2.00
C ILE A 126 15.13 5.42 -0.99
N ILE A 127 14.53 6.60 -1.11
CA ILE A 127 13.50 7.07 -0.16
C ILE A 127 12.32 6.09 -0.15
N THR A 128 11.77 5.75 -1.31
CA THR A 128 10.65 4.81 -1.39
C THR A 128 11.05 3.40 -0.95
N GLY A 129 12.29 2.97 -1.22
CA GLY A 129 12.80 1.69 -0.75
C GLY A 129 12.88 1.63 0.78
N VAL A 130 13.42 2.67 1.41
CA VAL A 130 13.51 2.78 2.88
C VAL A 130 12.12 2.75 3.50
N THR A 131 11.15 3.52 2.97
CA THR A 131 9.78 3.51 3.51
C THR A 131 9.11 2.16 3.28
N TYR A 132 9.31 1.51 2.13
CA TYR A 132 8.79 0.17 1.85
C TYR A 132 9.33 -0.87 2.83
N PHE A 133 10.64 -0.96 3.01
CA PHE A 133 11.24 -1.92 3.93
C PHE A 133 10.88 -1.61 5.40
N ALA A 134 10.74 -0.34 5.77
CA ALA A 134 10.25 0.03 7.09
C ALA A 134 8.81 -0.48 7.32
N THR A 135 7.94 -0.42 6.30
CA THR A 135 6.58 -1.02 6.36
C THR A 135 6.66 -2.52 6.61
N VAL A 136 7.51 -3.24 5.87
CA VAL A 136 7.70 -4.70 6.02
C VAL A 136 8.18 -5.03 7.45
N VAL A 137 9.19 -4.30 7.95
CA VAL A 137 9.69 -4.51 9.32
C VAL A 137 8.61 -4.22 10.35
N ALA A 138 7.83 -3.15 10.17
CA ALA A 138 6.73 -2.81 11.06
C ALA A 138 5.62 -3.89 11.06
N SER A 139 5.29 -4.48 9.90
CA SER A 139 4.32 -5.58 9.84
C SER A 139 4.81 -6.83 10.56
N PHE A 140 6.08 -7.19 10.41
CA PHE A 140 6.66 -8.31 11.16
C PHE A 140 6.69 -8.04 12.67
N TYR A 141 6.98 -6.80 13.08
CA TYR A 141 6.91 -6.39 14.48
C TYR A 141 5.49 -6.58 15.06
N ALA A 142 4.46 -6.13 14.35
CA ALA A 142 3.06 -6.33 14.76
C ALA A 142 2.69 -7.82 14.83
N LEU A 143 3.09 -8.60 13.84
CA LEU A 143 2.85 -10.05 13.79
C LEU A 143 3.48 -10.79 14.99
N ASN A 144 4.72 -10.45 15.34
CA ASN A 144 5.44 -11.04 16.48
C ASN A 144 4.80 -10.70 17.84
N LYS A 145 3.96 -9.66 17.89
CA LYS A 145 3.17 -9.28 19.06
C LYS A 145 1.73 -9.79 19.02
N GLY A 146 1.38 -10.61 18.02
CA GLY A 146 0.06 -11.23 17.90
C GLY A 146 -1.03 -10.31 17.33
N VAL A 147 -0.66 -9.15 16.79
CA VAL A 147 -1.58 -8.12 16.25
C VAL A 147 -1.24 -7.75 14.80
N GLY A 148 -0.69 -8.72 14.06
CA GLY A 148 -0.28 -8.59 12.65
C GLY A 148 -1.44 -8.29 11.71
#